data_AF-A0A975AT91-F1
#
_entry.id   AF-A0A975AT91-F1
#
_cell.length_a   1.000
_cell.length_b   1.000
_cell.length_c   1.000
_cell.angle_alpha   90.00
_cell.angle_beta   90.00
_cell.angle_gamma   90.00
#
_symmetry.space_group_name_H-M   'P 1'
#
loop_
_entity.id
_entity.type
_entity.pdbx_description
1 polymer ?
#
loop_
_entity_poly.entity_id
_entity_poly.type
_entity_poly.pdbx_seq_one_letter_code
_entity_poly.pdbx_strand_id
1 'polypeptide(L)'
;MASASKQTQQIVALMKGIDIAMFTTVGPDGYLVSRPLSTQTAEFDGERIWFFIQADSPKVEEIARHAKVNVAYASTQKNTYLSVAGRARVFRDQARIDSMWSDALKAYFPRGRTDPNLALLEVRVSTVEYWDGPSSALGKLVSFVIARVTRDEEVMGENRLLDLKAGGRRSRLPPSHKDAGPGAKAAARKTLTRRAGTAVTGKAAAKKTATKKAATRKAATKKTATKKTATKKTATKKAATRKAATEQAAARKSVTRKAASKKTARSRTAAKR
;
A
#
# COMPACT_ATOMS: atom_id res chain seq x y z
N MET A 1 -18.07 -17.75 19.23
CA MET A 1 -16.85 -18.29 18.58
C MET A 1 -16.91 -18.25 17.05
N ALA A 2 -17.99 -18.68 16.38
CA ALA A 2 -18.07 -18.77 14.90
C ALA A 2 -18.00 -17.44 14.11
N SER A 3 -18.39 -16.29 14.68
CA SER A 3 -18.31 -15.00 13.97
C SER A 3 -16.89 -14.43 13.91
N ALA A 4 -16.08 -14.72 14.95
CA ALA A 4 -14.70 -14.27 15.05
C ALA A 4 -13.81 -14.94 13.99
N SER A 5 -14.05 -16.21 13.65
CA SER A 5 -13.34 -16.92 12.59
C SER A 5 -13.71 -16.41 11.20
N LYS A 6 -14.99 -16.09 10.95
CA LYS A 6 -15.44 -15.58 9.63
C LYS A 6 -14.79 -14.25 9.26
N GLN A 7 -14.71 -13.30 10.19
CA GLN A 7 -14.07 -11.99 9.95
C GLN A 7 -12.57 -12.13 9.69
N THR A 8 -11.90 -13.00 10.45
CA THR A 8 -10.49 -13.34 10.22
C THR A 8 -10.27 -13.94 8.83
N GLN A 9 -11.09 -14.92 8.45
CA GLN A 9 -11.03 -15.53 7.11
C GLN A 9 -11.24 -14.51 6.00
N GLN A 10 -12.13 -13.53 6.20
CA GLN A 10 -12.33 -12.44 5.25
C GLN A 10 -11.08 -11.58 5.09
N ILE A 11 -10.45 -11.14 6.19
CA ILE A 11 -9.21 -10.35 6.12
C ILE A 11 -8.10 -11.15 5.43
N VAL A 12 -7.92 -12.43 5.80
CA VAL A 12 -6.96 -13.33 5.14
C VAL A 12 -7.22 -13.41 3.64
N ALA A 13 -8.48 -13.55 3.23
CA ALA A 13 -8.86 -13.62 1.82
C ALA A 13 -8.55 -12.31 1.06
N LEU A 14 -8.81 -11.15 1.68
CA LEU A 14 -8.53 -9.84 1.11
C LEU A 14 -7.02 -9.57 0.98
N MET A 15 -6.22 -10.02 1.95
CA MET A 15 -4.76 -9.90 1.93
C MET A 15 -4.09 -10.91 0.98
N LYS A 16 -4.75 -12.04 0.70
CA LYS A 16 -4.19 -13.12 -0.13
C LYS A 16 -3.75 -12.56 -1.49
N GLY A 17 -2.50 -12.83 -1.89
CA GLY A 17 -1.94 -12.38 -3.17
C GLY A 17 -1.66 -10.88 -3.25
N ILE A 18 -1.57 -10.19 -2.11
CA ILE A 18 -0.96 -8.86 -1.99
C ILE A 18 0.31 -9.03 -1.17
N ASP A 19 1.44 -9.26 -1.85
CA ASP A 19 2.69 -9.65 -1.18
C ASP A 19 3.33 -8.47 -0.44
N ILE A 20 3.25 -7.27 -1.03
CA ILE A 20 3.85 -6.05 -0.51
C ILE A 20 2.79 -5.20 0.20
N ALA A 21 3.08 -4.86 1.46
CA ALA A 21 2.32 -3.91 2.24
C ALA A 21 3.12 -2.62 2.44
N MET A 22 2.43 -1.50 2.53
CA MET A 22 3.03 -0.21 2.91
C MET A 22 2.95 -0.05 4.43
N PHE A 23 4.08 -0.23 5.10
CA PHE A 23 4.21 -0.11 6.55
C PHE A 23 4.54 1.32 6.94
N THR A 24 3.69 1.93 7.76
CA THR A 24 3.75 3.36 8.11
C THR A 24 4.03 3.57 9.60
N THR A 25 5.05 4.37 9.88
CA THR A 25 5.52 4.78 11.20
C THR A 25 5.54 6.30 11.32
N VAL A 26 5.74 6.80 12.54
CA VAL A 26 5.95 8.23 12.82
C VAL A 26 7.46 8.49 12.87
N GLY A 27 7.96 9.30 11.93
CA GLY A 27 9.34 9.76 11.87
C GLY A 27 9.71 10.67 13.05
N PRO A 28 11.01 10.95 13.24
CA PRO A 28 11.49 11.78 14.36
C PRO A 28 10.99 13.22 14.33
N ASP A 29 10.65 13.74 13.15
CA ASP A 29 10.06 15.05 12.91
C ASP A 29 8.52 15.05 13.01
N GLY A 30 7.91 13.91 13.34
CA GLY A 30 6.47 13.73 13.45
C GLY A 30 5.75 13.45 12.13
N TYR A 31 6.44 13.44 10.99
CA TYR A 31 5.82 13.06 9.71
C TYR A 31 5.61 11.55 9.62
N LEU A 32 4.61 11.14 8.84
CA LEU A 32 4.37 9.73 8.57
C LEU A 32 5.31 9.25 7.47
N VAL A 33 6.04 8.17 7.72
CA VAL A 33 6.95 7.57 6.75
C VAL A 33 6.45 6.16 6.43
N SER A 34 6.15 5.92 5.15
CA SER A 34 5.65 4.63 4.68
C SER A 34 6.71 3.91 3.84
N ARG A 35 6.89 2.61 4.08
CA ARG A 35 7.95 1.79 3.45
C ARG A 35 7.37 0.44 3.03
N PRO A 36 7.69 -0.08 1.83
CA PRO A 36 7.22 -1.39 1.40
C PRO A 36 7.87 -2.49 2.23
N LEU A 37 7.07 -3.44 2.73
CA LEU A 37 7.52 -4.66 3.40
C LEU A 37 6.76 -5.88 2.85
N SER A 38 7.46 -7.01 2.76
CA SER A 38 6.86 -8.28 2.36
C SER A 38 6.17 -8.96 3.54
N THR A 39 4.86 -9.15 3.43
CA THR A 39 4.05 -9.76 4.50
C THR A 39 4.29 -11.26 4.56
N GLN A 40 4.50 -11.81 5.76
CA GLN A 40 4.52 -13.26 5.96
C GLN A 40 3.07 -13.78 6.08
N THR A 41 2.33 -13.73 4.97
CA THR A 41 0.86 -13.96 4.94
C THR A 41 0.46 -15.37 5.37
N ALA A 42 1.33 -16.37 5.16
CA ALA A 42 1.10 -17.75 5.61
C ALA A 42 0.88 -17.86 7.13
N GLU A 43 1.41 -16.89 7.88
CA GLU A 43 1.42 -16.86 9.34
C GLU A 43 0.35 -15.93 9.93
N PHE A 44 -0.51 -15.36 9.09
CA PHE A 44 -1.55 -14.44 9.54
C PHE A 44 -2.70 -15.22 10.19
N ASP A 45 -2.73 -15.18 11.52
CA ASP A 45 -3.76 -15.79 12.39
C ASP A 45 -5.03 -14.93 12.56
N GLY A 46 -5.10 -13.79 11.87
CA GLY A 46 -6.16 -12.80 12.06
C GLY A 46 -5.88 -11.75 13.14
N GLU A 47 -4.79 -11.89 13.88
CA GLU A 47 -4.43 -11.03 15.01
C GLU A 47 -3.06 -10.37 14.85
N ARG A 48 -2.12 -11.03 14.17
CA ARG A 48 -0.72 -10.59 14.07
C ARG A 48 -0.22 -10.65 12.64
N ILE A 49 0.20 -9.51 12.12
CA ILE A 49 0.90 -9.42 10.84
C ILE A 49 2.40 -9.44 11.11
N TRP A 50 3.13 -10.25 10.35
CA TRP A 50 4.56 -10.46 10.51
C TRP A 50 5.36 -9.98 9.30
N PHE A 51 6.52 -9.40 9.57
CA PHE A 51 7.51 -9.01 8.57
C PHE A 51 8.91 -9.37 9.04
N PHE A 52 9.78 -9.72 8.09
CA PHE A 52 11.22 -9.70 8.31
C PHE A 52 11.75 -8.28 8.05
N ILE A 53 12.61 -7.79 8.94
CA ILE A 53 13.25 -6.48 8.81
C ILE A 53 14.72 -6.56 9.21
N GLN A 54 15.48 -5.51 8.88
CA GLN A 54 16.81 -5.28 9.44
C GLN A 54 16.70 -4.48 10.75
N ALA A 55 17.45 -4.89 11.77
CA ALA A 55 17.43 -4.32 13.11
C ALA A 55 18.03 -2.91 13.18
N ASP A 56 18.94 -2.58 12.26
CA ASP A 56 19.53 -1.24 12.10
C ASP A 56 18.65 -0.26 11.30
N SER A 57 17.44 -0.65 10.90
CA SER A 57 16.56 0.23 10.16
C SER A 57 15.97 1.36 11.03
N PRO A 58 15.82 2.61 10.50
CA PRO A 58 15.21 3.72 11.24
C PRO A 58 13.83 3.40 11.85
N LYS A 59 13.06 2.52 11.20
CA LYS A 59 11.73 2.13 11.69
C LYS A 59 11.75 1.46 13.07
N VAL A 60 12.86 0.82 13.44
CA VAL A 60 13.00 0.16 14.76
C VAL A 60 12.95 1.20 15.88
N GLU A 61 13.70 2.29 15.72
CA GLU A 61 13.72 3.39 16.67
C GLU A 61 12.39 4.19 16.66
N GLU A 62 11.82 4.41 15.47
CA GLU A 62 10.49 5.02 15.30
C GLU A 62 9.41 4.22 16.05
N ILE A 63 9.42 2.89 15.98
CA ILE A 63 8.49 2.00 16.69
C ILE A 63 8.69 2.07 18.21
N ALA A 64 9.96 2.13 18.67
CA ALA A 64 10.26 2.25 20.10
C ALA A 64 9.66 3.52 20.71
N ARG A 65 9.72 4.65 19.98
CA ARG A 65 9.04 5.90 20.38
C ARG A 65 7.53 5.83 20.23
N HIS A 66 7.06 5.28 19.11
CA HIS A 66 5.65 5.29 18.72
C HIS A 66 5.20 3.94 18.17
N ALA A 67 4.79 3.06 19.08
CA ALA A 67 4.34 1.72 18.70
C ALA A 67 3.04 1.67 17.88
N LYS A 68 2.26 2.76 17.77
CA LYS A 68 1.02 2.79 16.98
C LYS A 68 1.36 3.01 15.50
N VAL A 69 0.98 2.07 14.66
CA VAL A 69 1.38 2.01 13.24
C VAL A 69 0.17 1.74 12.33
N ASN A 70 0.38 1.90 11.04
CA ASN A 70 -0.55 1.46 10.00
C ASN A 70 0.14 0.54 8.99
N VAL A 71 -0.58 -0.48 8.53
CA VAL A 71 -0.19 -1.34 7.41
C VAL A 71 -1.26 -1.19 6.33
N ALA A 72 -0.88 -0.71 5.16
CA ALA A 72 -1.79 -0.54 4.03
C ALA A 72 -1.53 -1.59 2.95
N TYR A 73 -2.62 -2.19 2.44
CA TYR A 73 -2.61 -3.10 1.30
C TYR A 73 -3.42 -2.48 0.17
N ALA A 74 -2.95 -2.60 -1.06
CA ALA A 74 -3.64 -2.10 -2.24
C ALA A 74 -3.45 -3.04 -3.42
N SER A 75 -4.54 -3.48 -4.03
CA SER A 75 -4.55 -4.24 -5.27
C SER A 75 -5.53 -3.61 -6.25
N THR A 76 -5.01 -2.90 -7.24
CA THR A 76 -5.81 -2.30 -8.32
C THR A 76 -6.46 -3.37 -9.21
N GLN A 77 -5.78 -4.51 -9.38
CA GLN A 77 -6.29 -5.66 -10.14
C GLN A 77 -7.52 -6.27 -9.46
N LYS A 78 -7.47 -6.46 -8.14
CA LYS A 78 -8.59 -7.00 -7.37
C LYS A 78 -9.64 -5.96 -7.03
N ASN A 79 -9.28 -4.67 -7.14
CA ASN A 79 -10.06 -3.55 -6.62
C ASN A 79 -10.27 -3.64 -5.10
N THR A 80 -9.22 -4.03 -4.40
CA THR A 80 -9.23 -4.32 -2.96
C THR A 80 -8.19 -3.46 -2.25
N TYR A 81 -8.59 -2.79 -1.18
CA TYR A 81 -7.75 -1.91 -0.37
C TYR A 81 -8.01 -2.15 1.11
N LEU A 82 -6.95 -2.19 1.92
CA LEU A 82 -7.05 -2.38 3.37
C LEU A 82 -6.17 -1.37 4.09
N SER A 83 -6.69 -0.84 5.19
CA SER A 83 -5.94 -0.06 6.17
C SER A 83 -6.01 -0.76 7.52
N VAL A 84 -4.87 -1.26 7.99
CA VAL A 84 -4.75 -2.00 9.23
C VAL A 84 -4.05 -1.12 10.26
N ALA A 85 -4.79 -0.66 11.29
CA ALA A 85 -4.19 0.03 12.42
C ALA A 85 -3.82 -0.97 13.50
N GLY A 86 -2.63 -0.82 14.09
CA GLY A 86 -2.12 -1.79 15.05
C GLY A 86 -1.07 -1.24 16.00
N ARG A 87 -0.51 -2.14 16.81
CA ARG A 87 0.67 -1.87 17.63
C ARG A 87 1.84 -2.73 17.15
N ALA A 88 2.94 -2.10 16.79
CA ALA A 88 4.16 -2.75 16.36
C ALA A 88 5.09 -3.10 17.53
N ARG A 89 5.80 -4.21 17.40
CA ARG A 89 6.95 -4.58 18.23
C ARG A 89 8.03 -5.20 17.35
N VAL A 90 9.28 -4.90 17.67
CA VAL A 90 10.46 -5.52 17.03
C VAL A 90 11.17 -6.37 18.06
N PHE A 91 11.48 -7.61 17.70
CA PHE A 91 12.25 -8.52 18.56
C PHE A 91 12.95 -9.59 17.71
N ARG A 92 13.87 -10.32 18.33
CA ARG A 92 14.52 -11.49 17.74
C ARG A 92 13.98 -12.75 18.39
N ASP A 93 13.51 -13.68 17.57
CA ASP A 93 13.05 -15.01 17.97
C ASP A 93 13.48 -15.98 16.88
N GLN A 94 14.55 -16.74 17.15
CA GLN A 94 15.16 -17.60 16.14
C GLN A 94 14.22 -18.74 15.73
N ALA A 95 13.47 -19.34 16.67
CA ALA A 95 12.54 -20.41 16.36
C ALA A 95 11.45 -19.93 15.39
N ARG A 96 10.92 -18.71 15.62
CA ARG A 96 9.94 -18.11 14.73
C ARG A 96 10.55 -17.74 13.37
N ILE A 97 11.75 -17.16 13.35
CA ILE A 97 12.49 -16.91 12.10
C ILE A 97 12.60 -18.20 11.29
N ASP A 98 13.06 -19.28 11.91
CA ASP A 98 13.28 -20.56 11.25
C ASP A 98 11.97 -21.17 10.71
N SER A 99 10.86 -21.02 11.42
CA SER A 99 9.54 -21.51 10.99
C SER A 99 8.98 -20.78 9.76
N MET A 100 9.26 -19.48 9.62
CA MET A 100 8.71 -18.64 8.54
C MET A 100 9.70 -18.45 7.38
N TRP A 101 10.93 -18.97 7.51
CA TRP A 101 12.00 -18.72 6.55
C TRP A 101 11.78 -19.51 5.26
N SER A 102 12.00 -18.85 4.12
CA SER A 102 12.15 -19.50 2.81
C SER A 102 13.41 -19.01 2.12
N ASP A 103 13.99 -19.85 1.25
CA ASP A 103 15.22 -19.49 0.53
C ASP A 103 15.06 -18.28 -0.40
N ALA A 104 13.83 -17.96 -0.82
CA ALA A 104 13.52 -16.75 -1.57
C ALA A 104 13.89 -15.46 -0.79
N LEU A 105 13.87 -15.49 0.55
CA LEU A 105 14.23 -14.34 1.39
C LEU A 105 15.72 -14.00 1.33
N LYS A 106 16.59 -14.91 0.87
CA LYS A 106 18.03 -14.63 0.70
C LYS A 106 18.30 -13.49 -0.27
N ALA A 107 17.37 -13.20 -1.19
CA ALA A 107 17.46 -12.03 -2.08
C ALA A 107 17.49 -10.70 -1.31
N TYR A 108 16.85 -10.64 -0.14
CA TYR A 108 16.80 -9.45 0.73
C TYR A 108 17.75 -9.57 1.94
N PHE A 109 18.03 -10.80 2.37
CA PHE A 109 18.85 -11.13 3.54
C PHE A 109 19.94 -12.13 3.14
N PRO A 110 21.04 -11.68 2.50
CA PRO A 110 22.03 -12.57 1.89
C PRO A 110 22.79 -13.43 2.91
N ARG A 111 22.90 -13.00 4.18
CA ARG A 111 23.51 -13.80 5.26
C ARG A 111 22.55 -14.84 5.85
N GLY A 112 21.31 -14.91 5.35
CA GLY A 112 20.34 -15.94 5.69
C GLY A 112 19.65 -15.76 7.06
N ARG A 113 18.97 -16.81 7.51
CA ARG A 113 18.17 -16.83 8.74
C ARG A 113 18.95 -16.62 10.05
N THR A 114 20.26 -16.79 10.02
CA THR A 114 21.15 -16.58 11.19
C THR A 114 21.77 -15.19 11.20
N ASP A 115 21.43 -14.30 10.26
CA ASP A 115 21.94 -12.94 10.20
C ASP A 115 21.71 -12.21 11.55
N PRO A 116 22.75 -11.63 12.17
CA PRO A 116 22.62 -10.90 13.44
C PRO A 116 21.74 -9.63 13.33
N ASN A 117 21.60 -9.08 12.12
CA ASN A 117 20.77 -7.92 11.80
C ASN A 117 19.34 -8.31 11.36
N LEU A 118 19.03 -9.60 11.17
CA LEU A 118 17.67 -10.05 10.89
C LEU A 118 16.82 -9.99 12.16
N ALA A 119 15.67 -9.33 12.08
CA ALA A 119 14.69 -9.24 13.16
C ALA A 119 13.26 -9.45 12.66
N LEU A 120 12.37 -9.73 13.60
CA LEU A 120 10.94 -9.84 13.36
C LEU A 120 10.23 -8.56 13.77
N LEU A 121 9.35 -8.10 12.89
CA LEU A 121 8.38 -7.05 13.17
C LEU A 121 7.00 -7.70 13.28
N GLU A 122 6.42 -7.66 14.47
CA GLU A 122 5.04 -8.04 14.75
C GLU A 122 4.17 -6.78 14.74
N VAL A 123 3.03 -6.81 14.04
CA VAL A 123 1.95 -5.83 14.18
C VAL A 123 0.73 -6.54 14.74
N ARG A 124 0.43 -6.29 16.01
CA ARG A 124 -0.82 -6.73 16.63
C ARG A 124 -1.96 -5.85 16.12
N VAL A 125 -2.87 -6.45 15.36
CA VAL A 125 -3.97 -5.76 14.70
C VAL A 125 -4.95 -5.23 15.75
N SER A 126 -5.37 -3.98 15.55
CA SER A 126 -6.41 -3.34 16.36
C SER A 126 -7.69 -3.12 15.57
N THR A 127 -7.57 -2.54 14.38
CA THR A 127 -8.71 -2.33 13.49
C THR A 127 -8.29 -2.58 12.05
N VAL A 128 -9.23 -3.05 11.24
CA VAL A 128 -9.07 -3.17 9.78
C VAL A 128 -10.23 -2.44 9.13
N GLU A 129 -9.94 -1.41 8.35
CA GLU A 129 -10.90 -0.87 7.39
C GLU A 129 -10.54 -1.41 6.01
N TYR A 130 -11.54 -1.86 5.25
CA TYR A 130 -11.31 -2.33 3.89
C TYR A 130 -12.34 -1.74 2.93
N TRP A 131 -11.93 -1.68 1.67
CA TRP A 131 -12.74 -1.35 0.51
C TRP A 131 -12.55 -2.48 -0.51
N ASP A 132 -13.62 -3.17 -0.85
CA ASP A 132 -13.58 -4.28 -1.80
C ASP A 132 -14.70 -4.13 -2.82
N GLY A 133 -14.43 -4.36 -4.10
CA GLY A 133 -15.43 -4.17 -5.14
C GLY A 133 -15.20 -5.04 -6.36
N PRO A 134 -16.07 -4.94 -7.38
CA PRO A 134 -15.99 -5.78 -8.56
C PRO A 134 -14.62 -5.67 -9.25
N SER A 135 -13.93 -6.79 -9.42
CA SER A 135 -12.60 -6.84 -10.03
C SER A 135 -12.64 -6.88 -11.56
N SER A 136 -13.70 -7.46 -12.15
CA SER A 136 -13.85 -7.62 -13.61
C SER A 136 -14.50 -6.40 -14.28
N ALA A 137 -14.12 -6.12 -15.53
CA ALA A 137 -14.68 -5.01 -16.32
C ALA A 137 -16.21 -5.15 -16.50
N LEU A 138 -16.69 -6.38 -16.73
CA LEU A 138 -18.12 -6.67 -16.83
C LEU A 138 -18.82 -6.46 -15.48
N GLY A 139 -18.22 -6.92 -14.38
CA GLY A 139 -18.74 -6.71 -13.02
C GLY A 139 -18.86 -5.23 -12.67
N LYS A 140 -17.86 -4.42 -13.04
CA LYS A 140 -17.89 -2.95 -12.87
C LYS A 140 -19.01 -2.30 -13.70
N LEU A 141 -19.21 -2.73 -14.94
CA LEU A 141 -20.25 -2.19 -15.83
C LEU A 141 -21.66 -2.54 -15.32
N VAL A 142 -21.90 -3.80 -14.94
CA VAL A 142 -23.18 -4.24 -14.38
C VAL A 142 -23.48 -3.48 -13.09
N SER A 143 -22.49 -3.37 -12.20
CA SER A 143 -22.64 -2.64 -10.94
C SER A 143 -22.95 -1.17 -11.16
N PHE A 144 -22.32 -0.53 -12.15
CA PHE A 144 -22.59 0.86 -12.53
C PHE A 144 -24.02 1.05 -13.02
N VAL A 145 -24.53 0.14 -13.86
CA VAL A 145 -25.92 0.19 -14.35
C VAL A 145 -26.89 0.04 -13.19
N ILE A 146 -26.70 -0.95 -12.32
CA ILE A 146 -27.55 -1.19 -11.16
C ILE A 146 -27.50 0.02 -10.23
N ALA A 147 -26.32 0.52 -9.84
CA ALA A 147 -26.16 1.67 -8.95
C ALA A 147 -26.85 2.93 -9.51
N ARG A 148 -26.87 3.14 -10.83
CA ARG A 148 -27.57 4.26 -11.46
C ARG A 148 -29.09 4.12 -11.37
N VAL A 149 -29.60 2.89 -11.44
CA VAL A 149 -31.03 2.59 -11.35
C VAL A 149 -31.52 2.61 -9.90
N THR A 150 -30.79 1.96 -8.99
CA THR A 150 -31.16 1.82 -7.57
C THR A 150 -30.74 3.01 -6.72
N ARG A 151 -29.84 3.87 -7.23
CA ARG A 151 -29.11 4.90 -6.43
C ARG A 151 -28.37 4.33 -5.23
N ASP A 152 -28.09 3.02 -5.26
CA ASP A 152 -27.37 2.36 -4.19
C ASP A 152 -25.89 2.20 -4.53
N GLU A 153 -25.07 2.98 -3.84
CA GLU A 153 -23.62 3.01 -3.97
C GLU A 153 -22.94 1.74 -3.42
N GLU A 154 -23.60 0.95 -2.55
CA GLU A 154 -23.02 -0.30 -2.02
C GLU A 154 -22.80 -1.36 -3.11
N VAL A 155 -23.54 -1.25 -4.22
CA VAL A 155 -23.38 -2.13 -5.39
C VAL A 155 -22.01 -1.95 -6.05
N MET A 156 -21.35 -0.80 -5.85
CA MET A 156 -20.04 -0.50 -6.43
C MET A 156 -18.86 -0.99 -5.57
N GLY A 157 -19.12 -1.44 -4.34
CA GLY A 157 -18.13 -1.99 -3.44
C GLY A 157 -18.54 -1.93 -1.97
N GLU A 158 -18.05 -2.86 -1.17
CA GLU A 158 -18.22 -2.91 0.27
C GLU A 158 -17.12 -2.09 0.97
N ASN A 159 -17.52 -1.24 1.93
CA ASN A 159 -16.63 -0.71 2.95
C ASN A 159 -17.08 -1.16 4.34
N ARG A 160 -16.19 -1.79 5.10
CA ARG A 160 -16.39 -2.09 6.52
C ARG A 160 -15.18 -1.74 7.36
N LEU A 161 -15.47 -1.40 8.61
CA LEU A 161 -14.51 -1.27 9.70
C LEU A 161 -14.69 -2.44 10.68
N LEU A 162 -13.63 -3.22 10.85
CA LEU A 162 -13.52 -4.31 11.81
C LEU A 162 -12.75 -3.82 13.04
N ASP A 163 -13.34 -3.93 14.22
CA ASP A 163 -12.69 -3.64 15.50
C ASP A 163 -12.31 -4.96 16.20
N LEU A 164 -11.00 -5.16 16.41
CA LEU A 164 -10.42 -6.36 16.99
C LEU A 164 -9.91 -6.14 18.44
N LYS A 165 -10.04 -4.92 18.99
CA LYS A 165 -9.57 -4.59 20.35
C LYS A 165 -10.57 -4.94 21.46
N ALA A 166 -11.86 -4.86 21.18
CA ALA A 166 -12.88 -4.70 22.22
C ALA A 166 -13.57 -5.99 22.64
N GLY A 167 -12.86 -6.95 23.26
CA GLY A 167 -13.47 -8.12 23.93
C GLY A 167 -14.44 -8.94 23.06
N GLY A 168 -14.38 -8.78 21.74
CA GLY A 168 -15.36 -9.21 20.76
C GLY A 168 -15.05 -8.56 19.41
N ARG A 169 -14.84 -9.38 18.37
CA ARG A 169 -14.56 -8.89 17.01
C ARG A 169 -15.86 -8.37 16.39
N ARG A 170 -15.94 -7.06 16.10
CA ARG A 170 -17.18 -6.41 15.60
C ARG A 170 -16.94 -5.80 14.22
N SER A 171 -17.79 -6.15 13.26
CA SER A 171 -17.89 -5.46 11.98
C SER A 171 -18.92 -4.34 12.08
N ARG A 172 -18.57 -3.15 11.59
CA ARG A 172 -19.45 -1.98 11.50
C ARG A 172 -19.17 -1.19 10.23
N LEU A 173 -20.12 -0.34 9.85
CA LEU A 173 -19.86 0.70 8.85
C LEU A 173 -18.86 1.72 9.42
N PRO A 174 -17.94 2.25 8.62
CA PRO A 174 -17.05 3.31 9.07
C PRO A 174 -17.87 4.58 9.37
N PRO A 175 -17.37 5.49 10.23
CA PRO A 175 -18.05 6.75 10.55
C PRO A 175 -18.37 7.63 9.32
N SER A 176 -17.61 7.48 8.24
CA SER A 176 -17.79 8.17 6.97
C SER A 176 -18.96 7.66 6.13
N HIS A 177 -19.48 6.45 6.38
CA HIS A 177 -20.54 5.83 5.57
C HIS A 177 -21.85 6.62 5.66
N LYS A 178 -22.62 6.69 4.56
CA LYS A 178 -23.90 7.42 4.49
C LYS A 178 -24.93 6.90 5.52
N ASP A 179 -24.89 5.60 5.80
CA ASP A 179 -25.80 4.93 6.76
C ASP A 179 -25.16 4.66 8.15
N ALA A 180 -24.00 5.26 8.44
CA ALA A 180 -23.41 5.15 9.78
C ALA A 180 -24.28 5.83 10.83
N GLY A 181 -24.49 5.15 11.98
CA GLY A 181 -25.35 5.63 13.07
C GLY A 181 -25.01 7.04 13.58
N PRO A 182 -26.00 7.79 14.11
CA PRO A 182 -25.90 9.23 14.37
C PRO A 182 -24.75 9.64 15.30
N GLY A 183 -24.38 8.79 16.26
CA GLY A 183 -23.27 9.06 17.19
C GLY A 183 -21.89 9.16 16.53
N ALA A 184 -21.62 8.38 15.47
CA ALA A 184 -20.32 8.36 14.81
C ALA A 184 -20.09 9.63 13.97
N LYS A 185 -21.13 10.09 13.25
CA LYS A 185 -21.09 11.33 12.46
C LYS A 185 -21.07 12.57 13.35
N ALA A 186 -21.79 12.55 14.48
CA ALA A 186 -21.79 13.65 15.44
C ALA A 186 -20.40 13.90 16.04
N ALA A 187 -19.66 12.83 16.39
CA ALA A 187 -18.29 12.96 16.91
C ALA A 187 -17.31 13.58 15.89
N ALA A 188 -17.41 13.18 14.61
CA ALA A 188 -16.61 13.76 13.53
C ALA A 188 -16.92 15.26 13.34
N ARG A 189 -18.23 15.63 13.31
CA ARG A 189 -18.67 17.02 13.15
C ARG A 189 -18.26 17.91 14.32
N LYS A 190 -18.40 17.44 15.56
CA LYS A 190 -18.02 18.18 16.79
C LYS A 190 -16.52 18.46 16.86
N THR A 191 -15.70 17.60 16.27
CA THR A 191 -14.24 17.79 16.22
C THR A 191 -13.86 18.92 15.24
N LEU A 192 -14.57 19.05 14.13
CA LEU A 192 -14.35 20.11 13.14
C LEU A 192 -14.71 21.50 13.69
N THR A 193 -15.84 21.63 14.38
CA THR A 193 -16.26 22.88 15.02
C THR A 193 -15.35 23.31 16.17
N ARG A 194 -14.82 22.37 16.96
CA ARG A 194 -13.86 22.68 18.04
C ARG A 194 -12.54 23.26 17.51
N ARG A 195 -12.02 22.75 16.39
CA ARG A 195 -10.82 23.30 15.75
C ARG A 195 -11.05 24.68 15.13
N ALA A 196 -12.23 24.93 14.55
CA ALA A 196 -12.60 26.26 14.07
C ALA A 196 -12.70 27.31 15.21
N GLY A 197 -13.14 26.90 16.40
CA GLY A 197 -13.22 27.78 17.58
C GLY A 197 -11.90 28.02 18.32
N THR A 198 -10.84 27.23 18.07
CA THR A 198 -9.54 27.37 18.76
C THR A 198 -8.51 28.14 17.92
N ALA A 199 -8.86 28.55 16.70
CA ALA A 199 -7.96 29.23 15.77
C ALA A 199 -8.09 30.77 15.79
N VAL A 200 -8.30 31.40 16.94
CA VAL A 200 -8.11 32.87 17.10
C VAL A 200 -7.69 33.18 18.55
N THR A 201 -6.40 33.12 18.86
CA THR A 201 -5.74 33.93 19.90
C THR A 201 -4.23 33.82 19.70
N GLY A 202 -3.74 34.44 18.63
CA GLY A 202 -2.32 34.55 18.30
C GLY A 202 -1.97 35.98 17.92
N LYS A 203 -1.63 36.78 18.94
CA LYS A 203 -0.83 38.03 18.94
C LYS A 203 -0.71 38.77 17.60
N ALA A 204 -1.49 39.83 17.43
CA ALA A 204 -1.35 40.78 16.33
C ALA A 204 -0.02 41.56 16.46
N ALA A 205 0.89 41.36 15.51
CA ALA A 205 2.00 42.27 15.27
C ALA A 205 1.55 43.38 14.32
N ALA A 206 1.69 44.62 14.77
CA ALA A 206 1.34 45.82 14.05
C ALA A 206 2.16 45.98 12.76
N LYS A 207 1.49 46.31 11.64
CA LYS A 207 2.12 47.01 10.52
C LYS A 207 1.21 48.12 10.02
N LYS A 208 1.78 49.33 10.00
CA LYS A 208 1.15 50.61 9.68
C LYS A 208 0.72 50.72 8.20
N THR A 209 -0.43 51.35 8.02
CA THR A 209 -0.85 52.32 6.98
C THR A 209 -0.59 52.05 5.49
N ALA A 210 -1.69 51.97 4.72
CA ALA A 210 -1.84 52.74 3.48
C ALA A 210 -3.31 53.09 3.25
N THR A 211 -3.53 54.34 2.87
CA THR A 211 -4.75 55.13 2.81
C THR A 211 -5.71 54.77 1.68
N LYS A 212 -6.99 55.08 1.91
CA LYS A 212 -8.16 54.92 1.02
C LYS A 212 -7.93 55.37 -0.44
N LYS A 213 -8.50 54.64 -1.39
CA LYS A 213 -9.26 55.24 -2.49
C LYS A 213 -10.46 54.36 -2.87
N ALA A 214 -11.66 54.91 -2.67
CA ALA A 214 -12.90 54.35 -3.14
C ALA A 214 -12.95 54.41 -4.67
N ALA A 215 -13.27 53.29 -5.32
CA ALA A 215 -13.67 53.26 -6.72
C ALA A 215 -15.02 52.53 -6.82
N THR A 216 -15.98 53.28 -7.34
CA THR A 216 -17.38 52.99 -7.54
C THR A 216 -17.64 51.75 -8.38
N ARG A 217 -18.66 50.98 -7.96
CA ARG A 217 -19.29 49.90 -8.72
C ARG A 217 -19.71 50.38 -10.11
N LYS A 218 -19.38 49.62 -11.15
CA LYS A 218 -20.11 49.62 -12.41
C LYS A 218 -20.59 48.20 -12.68
N ALA A 219 -21.91 48.01 -12.61
CA ALA A 219 -22.57 46.80 -13.05
C ALA A 219 -22.44 46.71 -14.57
N ALA A 220 -22.03 45.55 -15.09
CA ALA A 220 -22.14 45.22 -16.50
C ALA A 220 -22.75 43.82 -16.64
N THR A 221 -23.81 43.81 -17.43
CA THR A 221 -24.80 42.78 -17.68
C THR A 221 -24.27 41.58 -18.46
N LYS A 222 -24.74 40.41 -18.03
CA LYS A 222 -24.95 39.13 -18.74
C LYS A 222 -24.76 39.18 -20.27
N LYS A 223 -23.79 38.41 -20.80
CA LYS A 223 -23.82 37.90 -22.17
C LYS A 223 -23.73 36.38 -22.16
N THR A 224 -24.84 35.77 -22.53
CA THR A 224 -25.02 34.37 -22.90
C THR A 224 -24.15 34.05 -24.12
N ALA A 225 -23.30 33.02 -24.04
CA ALA A 225 -22.55 32.52 -25.20
C ALA A 225 -23.00 31.10 -25.54
N THR A 226 -23.49 30.98 -26.75
CA THR A 226 -24.09 29.84 -27.43
C THR A 226 -23.10 28.70 -27.70
N LYS A 227 -23.63 27.49 -27.55
CA LYS A 227 -23.09 26.18 -27.93
C LYS A 227 -22.67 26.17 -29.41
N LYS A 228 -21.40 25.85 -29.70
CA LYS A 228 -20.94 25.43 -31.04
C LYS A 228 -20.43 24.00 -30.98
N THR A 229 -21.20 23.12 -31.60
CA THR A 229 -20.84 21.77 -32.03
C THR A 229 -19.68 21.85 -33.03
N ALA A 230 -18.61 21.08 -32.80
CA ALA A 230 -17.53 20.88 -33.77
C ALA A 230 -17.46 19.40 -34.16
N THR A 231 -17.38 19.21 -35.46
CA THR A 231 -17.57 18.00 -36.25
C THR A 231 -16.34 17.10 -36.25
N LYS A 232 -16.63 15.80 -36.34
CA LYS A 232 -15.74 14.66 -36.52
C LYS A 232 -14.91 14.83 -37.81
N LYS A 233 -13.57 14.74 -37.71
CA LYS A 233 -12.68 14.60 -38.87
C LYS A 233 -11.91 13.28 -38.75
N THR A 234 -12.29 12.34 -39.59
CA THR A 234 -11.56 11.11 -39.92
C THR A 234 -10.31 11.45 -40.73
N ALA A 235 -9.18 10.84 -40.40
CA ALA A 235 -8.02 10.75 -41.27
C ALA A 235 -7.42 9.34 -41.17
N THR A 236 -7.48 8.64 -42.30
CA THR A 236 -6.85 7.36 -42.62
C THR A 236 -5.42 7.56 -43.14
N LYS A 237 -4.67 6.44 -43.17
CA LYS A 237 -3.37 6.14 -43.84
C LYS A 237 -2.19 6.05 -42.87
N LYS A 238 -1.18 5.20 -43.08
CA LYS A 238 -0.91 4.02 -43.93
C LYS A 238 0.50 3.57 -43.51
N ALA A 239 0.76 2.27 -43.50
CA ALA A 239 2.07 1.70 -43.22
C ALA A 239 3.19 2.26 -44.12
N ALA A 240 4.39 2.43 -43.56
CA ALA A 240 5.65 2.49 -44.30
C ALA A 240 6.82 1.95 -43.45
N THR A 241 7.60 1.09 -44.09
CA THR A 241 8.80 0.37 -43.66
C THR A 241 10.07 1.22 -43.76
N ARG A 242 11.13 0.82 -43.02
CA ARG A 242 12.58 0.75 -43.34
C ARG A 242 13.41 0.94 -42.06
N LYS A 243 14.18 -0.05 -41.59
CA LYS A 243 15.47 -0.62 -42.03
C LYS A 243 16.67 0.16 -41.46
N ALA A 244 17.54 -0.61 -40.82
CA ALA A 244 18.74 -0.26 -40.05
C ALA A 244 19.81 0.54 -40.79
N ALA A 245 20.65 1.25 -40.03
CA ALA A 245 22.04 1.57 -40.34
C ALA A 245 22.86 1.73 -39.04
N THR A 246 24.14 1.41 -39.16
CA THR A 246 25.13 0.97 -38.16
C THR A 246 26.28 1.99 -38.05
N GLU A 247 27.25 1.71 -37.16
CA GLU A 247 28.67 2.17 -37.08
C GLU A 247 29.01 3.01 -35.82
N GLN A 248 30.14 2.84 -35.11
CA GLN A 248 31.40 2.04 -35.22
C GLN A 248 32.03 2.07 -33.79
N ALA A 249 32.43 0.96 -33.17
CA ALA A 249 33.75 0.27 -33.22
C ALA A 249 34.98 1.05 -32.70
N ALA A 250 35.55 0.60 -31.58
CA ALA A 250 36.99 0.67 -31.30
C ALA A 250 37.44 -0.60 -30.53
N ALA A 251 38.42 -1.28 -31.10
CA ALA A 251 38.93 -2.59 -30.75
C ALA A 251 40.30 -2.53 -30.06
N ARG A 252 40.70 -3.63 -29.39
CA ARG A 252 42.01 -4.32 -29.52
C ARG A 252 41.97 -5.60 -28.65
N LYS A 253 41.85 -6.79 -29.30
CA LYS A 253 42.91 -7.80 -29.63
C LYS A 253 43.42 -8.55 -28.39
N SER A 254 43.62 -9.85 -28.28
CA SER A 254 43.47 -11.10 -29.08
C SER A 254 44.06 -12.19 -28.13
N VAL A 255 43.64 -13.45 -28.08
CA VAL A 255 44.28 -14.57 -28.80
C VAL A 255 43.49 -15.87 -28.50
N THR A 256 43.27 -16.62 -29.58
CA THR A 256 42.68 -17.95 -29.75
C THR A 256 43.55 -19.13 -29.29
N ARG A 257 42.91 -20.23 -28.84
CA ARG A 257 43.06 -21.65 -29.31
C ARG A 257 42.22 -22.57 -28.39
N LYS A 258 41.06 -23.07 -28.81
CA LYS A 258 40.75 -24.29 -29.61
C LYS A 258 41.30 -25.61 -29.04
N ALA A 259 40.38 -26.32 -28.37
CA ALA A 259 40.08 -27.77 -28.34
C ALA A 259 41.13 -28.82 -28.76
N ALA A 260 41.24 -29.89 -27.96
CA ALA A 260 40.93 -31.27 -28.40
C ALA A 260 41.02 -32.29 -27.24
N SER A 261 40.16 -33.30 -27.31
CA SER A 261 40.03 -34.47 -26.45
C SER A 261 41.20 -35.46 -26.54
N LYS A 262 41.41 -36.28 -25.50
CA LYS A 262 41.49 -37.75 -25.70
C LYS A 262 41.31 -38.57 -24.41
N LYS A 263 40.63 -39.69 -24.66
CA LYS A 263 40.25 -40.84 -23.84
C LYS A 263 41.40 -41.85 -23.78
N THR A 264 41.72 -42.43 -22.62
CA THR A 264 42.26 -43.79 -22.53
C THR A 264 42.10 -44.39 -21.12
N ALA A 265 41.85 -45.69 -21.08
CA ALA A 265 41.46 -46.50 -19.92
C ALA A 265 42.59 -47.44 -19.44
N ARG A 266 42.42 -47.98 -18.22
CA ARG A 266 43.07 -49.18 -17.60
C ARG A 266 44.60 -49.04 -17.35
N SER A 267 45.24 -49.61 -16.32
CA SER A 267 44.97 -50.78 -15.47
C SER A 267 45.83 -50.82 -14.19
N ARG A 268 45.36 -51.59 -13.19
CA ARG A 268 46.10 -52.60 -12.38
C ARG A 268 47.02 -52.21 -11.18
N THR A 269 46.55 -52.66 -10.01
CA THR A 269 47.18 -53.62 -9.05
C THR A 269 48.07 -53.12 -7.89
N ALA A 270 47.81 -53.78 -6.74
CA ALA A 270 48.64 -54.05 -5.55
C ALA A 270 48.80 -52.91 -4.52
N ALA A 271 48.93 -53.14 -3.21
CA ALA A 271 48.68 -54.22 -2.25
C ALA A 271 49.36 -53.74 -0.94
N LYS A 272 48.89 -54.22 0.23
CA LYS A 272 49.60 -54.25 1.54
C LYS A 272 49.79 -52.89 2.24
N ARG A 273 49.60 -52.73 3.56
CA ARG A 273 49.27 -53.59 4.71
C ARG A 273 48.30 -52.84 5.61
#